data_AF-A0A9D9SI19-F1
#
_entry.id   AF-A0A9D9SI19-F1
#
_cell.length_a   1.000
_cell.length_b   1.000
_cell.length_c   1.000
_cell.angle_alpha   90.00
_cell.angle_beta   90.00
_cell.angle_gamma   90.00
#
_symmetry.space_group_name_H-M   'P 1'
#
loop_
_entity.id
_entity.type
_entity.pdbx_description
1 polymer ?
#
loop_
_entity_poly.entity_id
_entity_poly.type
_entity_poly.pdbx_seq_one_letter_code
_entity_poly.pdbx_strand_id
1 'polypeptide(L)'
;MANVTFSSEVMPRDITVYAVAGDRGNLLALAKEHHIPIPFDCQDGECGSCLVEVKHLTKGVRYGIALTEKEKELLKQLGKITKEQLMDAEVNDMPPPFRLACQCFVRDEDTIVTFEGDKTLPVKGPTLSIAAAVYKGGVQVHTMDDFLAYAVKVEEDAAVHFEQLAKAMADCGNKDVAALFERLGSYSRLHLEEAKAKCKRHDVTLTLPPSSAWPDSETPEKTTLWAGDPSLSRLGALKVALQGERRGFEFYYAIAGTTTDADIRSVAKEFVREETAHVEELKRWIEQEEAALRLKADASATA
;
A
#
# COMPACT_ATOMS: atom_id res chain seq x y z
N MET A 1 -24.74 10.00 -15.10
CA MET A 1 -24.34 9.04 -14.05
C MET A 1 -23.07 9.57 -13.45
N ALA A 2 -23.02 9.69 -12.14
CA ALA A 2 -21.88 10.25 -11.44
C ALA A 2 -20.90 9.16 -11.03
N ASN A 3 -19.60 9.38 -11.25
CA ASN A 3 -18.57 8.52 -10.67
C ASN A 3 -18.13 9.09 -9.33
N VAL A 4 -18.40 8.34 -8.25
CA VAL A 4 -17.94 8.68 -6.90
C VAL A 4 -16.80 7.75 -6.53
N THR A 5 -15.58 8.28 -6.43
CA THR A 5 -14.40 7.50 -6.03
C THR A 5 -14.09 7.73 -4.57
N PHE A 6 -14.16 6.69 -3.76
CA PHE A 6 -13.83 6.73 -2.34
C PHE A 6 -12.38 6.34 -2.11
N SER A 7 -11.64 7.18 -1.36
CA SER A 7 -10.23 6.99 -1.05
C SER A 7 -9.97 7.23 0.44
N SER A 8 -9.21 6.34 1.08
CA SER A 8 -8.88 6.44 2.50
C SER A 8 -7.64 5.60 2.83
N GLU A 9 -6.89 5.99 3.86
CA GLU A 9 -5.72 5.25 4.35
C GLU A 9 -6.08 3.87 4.92
N VAL A 10 -7.30 3.70 5.43
CA VAL A 10 -7.78 2.40 5.94
C VAL A 10 -8.25 1.46 4.82
N MET A 11 -8.40 1.98 3.59
CA MET A 11 -8.86 1.21 2.45
C MET A 11 -7.68 0.66 1.65
N PRO A 12 -7.75 -0.60 1.20
CA PRO A 12 -6.65 -1.22 0.47
C PRO A 12 -6.52 -0.74 -0.98
N ARG A 13 -7.58 -0.12 -1.53
CA ARG A 13 -7.62 0.50 -2.86
C ARG A 13 -8.76 1.50 -2.94
N ASP A 14 -8.65 2.45 -3.85
CA ASP A 14 -9.75 3.34 -4.18
C ASP A 14 -10.89 2.55 -4.83
N ILE A 15 -12.13 2.87 -4.43
CA ILE A 15 -13.33 2.22 -4.96
C ILE A 15 -14.18 3.28 -5.66
N THR A 16 -14.36 3.12 -6.97
CA THR A 16 -15.28 3.94 -7.76
C THR A 16 -16.64 3.28 -7.84
N VAL A 17 -17.66 4.03 -7.46
CA VAL A 17 -19.07 3.63 -7.48
C VAL A 17 -19.82 4.51 -8.47
N TYR A 18 -20.69 3.90 -9.27
CA TYR A 18 -21.58 4.60 -10.18
C TYR A 18 -22.87 4.97 -9.45
N ALA A 19 -23.09 6.27 -9.24
CA ALA A 19 -24.31 6.76 -8.63
C ALA A 19 -25.30 7.23 -9.71
N VAL A 20 -26.55 6.77 -9.58
CA VAL A 20 -27.65 7.22 -10.44
C VAL A 20 -28.14 8.58 -9.92
N ALA A 21 -27.91 9.63 -10.71
CA ALA A 21 -28.39 10.97 -10.37
C ALA A 21 -29.92 10.98 -10.24
N GLY A 22 -30.43 11.29 -9.03
CA GLY A 22 -31.86 11.31 -8.73
C GLY A 22 -32.34 10.19 -7.80
N ASP A 23 -31.50 9.21 -7.50
CA ASP A 23 -31.72 8.35 -6.33
C ASP A 23 -31.52 9.21 -5.07
N ARG A 24 -32.44 9.17 -4.12
CA ARG A 24 -32.48 10.13 -2.98
C ARG A 24 -31.39 9.87 -1.92
N GLY A 25 -30.31 9.21 -2.30
CA GLY A 25 -29.20 8.82 -1.42
C GLY A 25 -28.21 9.94 -1.16
N ASN A 26 -27.74 10.02 0.09
CA ASN A 26 -26.57 10.80 0.48
C ASN A 26 -25.29 9.96 0.29
N LEU A 27 -24.11 10.59 0.35
CA LEU A 27 -22.82 9.91 0.24
C LEU A 27 -22.65 8.78 1.27
N LEU A 28 -23.20 8.95 2.48
CA LEU A 28 -23.13 7.92 3.51
C LEU A 28 -23.96 6.68 3.14
N ALA A 29 -25.14 6.85 2.55
CA ALA A 29 -25.99 5.74 2.09
C ALA A 29 -25.29 4.96 0.98
N LEU A 30 -24.69 5.67 0.02
CA LEU A 30 -23.89 5.07 -1.05
C LEU A 30 -22.70 4.29 -0.49
N ALA A 31 -21.99 4.87 0.48
CA ALA A 31 -20.90 4.20 1.16
C ALA A 31 -21.34 2.92 1.87
N LYS A 32 -22.49 2.94 2.57
CA LYS A 32 -23.04 1.76 3.26
C LYS A 32 -23.43 0.64 2.30
N GLU A 33 -24.10 0.97 1.19
CA GLU A 33 -24.48 0.00 0.16
C GLU A 33 -23.24 -0.73 -0.42
N HIS A 34 -22.16 0.01 -0.62
CA HIS A 34 -20.90 -0.53 -1.15
C HIS A 34 -19.88 -0.95 -0.08
N HIS A 35 -20.29 -1.05 1.18
CA HIS A 35 -19.47 -1.52 2.32
C HIS A 35 -18.17 -0.70 2.52
N ILE A 36 -18.24 0.61 2.30
CA ILE A 36 -17.13 1.56 2.43
C ILE A 36 -17.08 2.08 3.87
N PRO A 37 -15.92 2.03 4.56
CA PRO A 37 -15.82 2.25 6.00
C PRO A 37 -15.75 3.73 6.40
N ILE A 38 -16.75 4.53 6.00
CA ILE A 38 -16.87 5.92 6.49
C ILE A 38 -17.37 5.88 7.95
N PRO A 39 -16.70 6.55 8.90
CA PRO A 39 -17.18 6.61 10.29
C PRO A 39 -18.52 7.34 10.38
N PHE A 40 -19.47 6.84 11.17
CA PHE A 40 -20.74 7.52 11.40
C PHE A 40 -21.30 7.20 12.79
N ASP A 41 -21.85 8.22 13.48
CA ASP A 41 -22.53 8.03 14.78
C ASP A 41 -24.02 8.39 14.69
N CYS A 42 -24.36 9.62 14.29
CA CYS A 42 -25.76 10.10 14.33
C CYS A 42 -26.53 10.00 13.00
N GLN A 43 -25.85 10.05 11.85
CA GLN A 43 -26.47 10.12 10.50
C GLN A 43 -27.35 11.35 10.18
N ASP A 44 -27.59 12.22 11.15
CA ASP A 44 -28.47 13.40 11.00
C ASP A 44 -27.71 14.74 11.00
N GLY A 45 -26.38 14.70 10.88
CA GLY A 45 -25.53 15.89 10.81
C GLY A 45 -25.32 16.60 12.15
N GLU A 46 -25.34 15.87 13.27
CA GLU A 46 -25.16 16.42 14.64
C GLU A 46 -23.80 16.08 15.29
N CYS A 47 -23.11 15.04 14.82
CA CYS A 47 -21.89 14.55 15.46
C CYS A 47 -20.59 14.89 14.72
N GLY A 48 -20.65 15.18 13.41
CA GLY A 48 -19.46 15.47 12.60
C GLY A 48 -18.59 14.24 12.23
N SER A 49 -18.87 13.05 12.76
CA SER A 49 -18.03 11.84 12.58
C SER A 49 -17.87 11.40 11.13
N CYS A 50 -18.85 11.68 10.27
CA CYS A 50 -18.82 11.37 8.84
C CYS A 50 -18.20 12.48 7.98
N LEU A 51 -17.19 13.17 8.53
CA LEU A 51 -16.47 14.22 7.83
C LEU A 51 -15.71 13.63 6.63
N VAL A 52 -15.92 14.24 5.46
CA VAL A 52 -15.26 13.86 4.21
C VAL A 52 -14.78 15.09 3.45
N GLU A 53 -13.69 14.94 2.71
CA GLU A 53 -13.22 15.91 1.72
C GLU A 53 -13.74 15.50 0.34
N VAL A 54 -14.46 16.39 -0.34
CA VAL A 54 -15.03 16.16 -1.68
C VAL A 54 -14.28 17.00 -2.70
N LYS A 55 -13.61 16.34 -3.64
CA LYS A 55 -12.90 16.95 -4.78
C LYS A 55 -13.64 16.66 -6.08
N HIS A 56 -14.03 17.72 -6.77
CA HIS A 56 -14.69 17.61 -8.07
C HIS A 56 -13.64 17.50 -9.18
N LEU A 57 -13.74 16.46 -10.02
CA LEU A 57 -12.78 16.17 -11.10
C LEU A 57 -13.08 16.96 -12.38
N THR A 58 -14.35 17.27 -12.64
CA THR A 58 -14.79 17.93 -13.87
C THR A 58 -14.63 19.45 -13.77
N LYS A 59 -13.99 20.08 -14.78
CA LYS A 59 -13.78 21.54 -14.86
C LYS A 59 -15.05 22.35 -15.22
N GLY A 60 -16.16 21.68 -15.53
CA GLY A 60 -17.25 22.25 -16.35
C GLY A 60 -18.45 22.84 -15.61
N VAL A 61 -19.02 22.16 -14.61
CA VAL A 61 -20.20 22.65 -13.86
C VAL A 61 -20.12 22.12 -12.44
N ARG A 62 -20.14 23.02 -11.46
CA ARG A 62 -20.43 22.69 -10.07
C ARG A 62 -21.89 23.04 -9.84
N TYR A 63 -22.70 22.06 -9.49
CA TYR A 63 -24.09 22.27 -9.14
C TYR A 63 -24.16 23.00 -7.81
N GLY A 64 -24.98 24.05 -7.78
CA GLY A 64 -25.28 24.77 -6.56
C GLY A 64 -25.88 23.85 -5.51
N ILE A 65 -25.46 24.03 -4.26
CA ILE A 65 -25.94 23.26 -3.11
C ILE A 65 -26.29 24.19 -1.94
N ALA A 66 -27.37 23.85 -1.26
CA ALA A 66 -27.71 24.46 0.02
C ALA A 66 -27.14 23.58 1.16
N LEU A 67 -26.26 24.15 1.98
CA LEU A 67 -25.84 23.51 3.22
C LEU A 67 -26.91 23.67 4.29
N THR A 68 -27.12 22.62 5.09
CA THR A 68 -28.00 22.72 6.26
C THR A 68 -27.31 23.52 7.36
N GLU A 69 -28.08 24.23 8.18
CA GLU A 69 -27.53 25.03 9.29
C GLU A 69 -26.73 24.17 10.29
N LYS A 70 -27.15 22.91 10.49
CA LYS A 70 -26.44 21.93 11.32
C LYS A 70 -25.06 21.59 10.74
N GLU A 71 -24.99 21.36 9.43
CA GLU A 71 -23.72 21.08 8.75
C GLU A 71 -22.76 22.29 8.82
N LYS A 72 -23.28 23.51 8.59
CA LYS A 72 -22.46 24.74 8.69
C LYS A 72 -21.85 24.93 10.07
N GLU A 73 -22.65 24.74 11.13
CA GLU A 73 -22.20 24.94 12.50
C GLU A 73 -21.12 23.92 12.88
N LEU A 74 -21.29 22.64 12.53
CA LEU A 74 -20.27 21.62 12.78
C LEU A 74 -18.99 21.88 11.99
N LEU A 75 -19.07 22.23 10.71
CA LEU A 75 -17.88 22.52 9.91
C LEU A 75 -17.09 23.71 10.46
N LYS A 76 -17.78 24.71 11.02
CA LYS A 76 -17.16 25.84 11.74
C LYS A 76 -16.47 25.36 13.02
N GLN A 77 -17.15 24.57 13.85
CA GLN A 77 -16.61 24.07 15.11
C GLN A 77 -15.37 23.18 14.89
N LEU A 78 -15.37 22.40 13.82
CA LEU A 78 -14.22 21.57 13.41
C LEU A 78 -13.09 22.37 12.73
N GLY A 79 -13.29 23.66 12.46
CA GLY A 79 -12.31 24.50 11.76
C GLY A 79 -12.05 24.09 10.31
N LYS A 80 -13.00 23.39 9.67
CA LYS A 80 -12.86 22.84 8.30
C LYS A 80 -13.47 23.74 7.22
N ILE A 81 -14.14 24.83 7.60
CA ILE A 81 -14.69 25.83 6.69
C ILE A 81 -14.23 27.23 7.07
N THR A 82 -13.83 28.03 6.08
CA THR A 82 -13.47 29.44 6.30
C THR A 82 -14.71 30.34 6.25
N LYS A 83 -14.60 31.56 6.78
CA LYS A 83 -15.69 32.56 6.68
C LYS A 83 -16.03 32.90 5.23
N GLU A 84 -15.04 32.94 4.35
CA GLU A 84 -15.21 33.19 2.91
C GLU A 84 -15.95 32.04 2.24
N GLN A 85 -15.57 30.79 2.52
CA GLN A 85 -16.24 29.60 2.00
C GLN A 85 -17.68 29.49 2.48
N LEU A 86 -17.95 29.88 3.73
CA LEU A 86 -19.31 29.92 4.26
C LEU A 86 -20.16 30.95 3.52
N MET A 87 -19.62 32.15 3.31
CA MET A 87 -20.32 33.20 2.56
C MET A 87 -20.56 32.78 1.11
N ASP A 88 -19.57 32.17 0.47
CA ASP A 88 -19.69 31.64 -0.90
C ASP A 88 -20.75 30.54 -0.98
N ALA A 89 -20.82 29.67 0.03
CA ALA A 89 -21.85 28.64 0.14
C ALA A 89 -23.26 29.20 0.39
N GLU A 90 -23.39 30.35 1.05
CA GLU A 90 -24.69 30.99 1.34
C GLU A 90 -25.20 31.88 0.21
N VAL A 91 -24.29 32.55 -0.50
CA VAL A 91 -24.62 33.56 -1.51
C VAL A 91 -24.58 32.99 -2.92
N ASN A 92 -23.59 32.13 -3.20
CA ASN A 92 -23.34 31.58 -4.54
C ASN A 92 -23.71 30.08 -4.63
N ASP A 93 -24.29 29.51 -3.58
CA ASP A 93 -24.61 28.08 -3.45
C ASP A 93 -23.40 27.16 -3.73
N MET A 94 -22.18 27.63 -3.46
CA MET A 94 -20.97 26.91 -3.83
C MET A 94 -20.57 25.87 -2.78
N PRO A 95 -20.25 24.62 -3.19
CA PRO A 95 -19.83 23.59 -2.25
C PRO A 95 -18.47 23.87 -1.62
N PRO A 96 -18.35 23.85 -0.27
CA PRO A 96 -17.04 23.83 0.37
C PRO A 96 -16.38 22.46 0.17
N PRO A 97 -15.03 22.39 0.26
CA PRO A 97 -14.29 21.15 0.06
C PRO A 97 -14.56 20.10 1.14
N PHE A 98 -14.86 20.51 2.37
CA PHE A 98 -15.22 19.59 3.45
C PHE A 98 -16.73 19.54 3.65
N ARG A 99 -17.27 18.32 3.73
CA ARG A 99 -18.71 18.04 3.85
C ARG A 99 -18.96 16.94 4.87
N LEU A 100 -20.19 16.84 5.37
CA LEU A 100 -20.66 15.68 6.11
C LEU A 100 -21.30 14.69 5.14
N ALA A 101 -20.79 13.45 5.06
CA ALA A 101 -21.28 12.46 4.10
C ALA A 101 -22.79 12.16 4.25
N CYS A 102 -23.34 12.30 5.46
CA CYS A 102 -24.77 12.12 5.71
C CYS A 102 -25.67 13.27 5.19
N GLN A 103 -25.12 14.46 4.97
CA GLN A 103 -25.84 15.64 4.47
C GLN A 103 -25.46 15.98 3.01
N CYS A 104 -24.47 15.27 2.46
CA CYS A 104 -24.00 15.48 1.10
C CYS A 104 -24.75 14.59 0.11
N PHE A 105 -25.60 15.20 -0.73
CA PHE A 105 -26.30 14.51 -1.80
C PHE A 105 -25.41 14.34 -3.02
N VAL A 106 -25.47 13.14 -3.62
CA VAL A 106 -24.72 12.84 -4.84
C VAL A 106 -25.40 13.51 -6.04
N ARG A 107 -24.66 14.37 -6.75
CA ARG A 107 -25.09 15.03 -7.98
C ARG A 107 -24.45 14.36 -9.18
N ASP A 108 -24.89 14.72 -10.40
CA ASP A 108 -24.34 14.18 -11.65
C ASP A 108 -22.94 14.75 -11.97
N GLU A 109 -21.98 14.45 -11.11
CA GLU A 109 -20.61 14.97 -11.16
C GLU A 109 -19.60 13.89 -10.76
N ASP A 110 -18.44 13.90 -11.41
CA ASP A 110 -17.34 13.01 -11.04
C ASP A 110 -16.59 13.60 -9.84
N THR A 111 -16.60 12.86 -8.73
CA THR A 111 -16.04 13.30 -7.45
C THR A 111 -15.11 12.27 -6.85
N ILE A 112 -14.07 12.74 -6.17
CA ILE A 112 -13.22 11.95 -5.27
C ILE A 112 -13.57 12.34 -3.85
N VAL A 113 -13.89 11.35 -3.02
CA VAL A 113 -14.25 11.51 -1.61
C VAL A 113 -13.13 10.90 -0.77
N THR A 114 -12.40 11.77 -0.06
CA THR A 114 -11.29 11.38 0.82
C THR A 114 -11.70 11.47 2.28
N PHE A 115 -11.36 10.46 3.09
CA PHE A 115 -11.71 10.41 4.51
C PHE A 115 -10.66 9.68 5.36
N GLU A 116 -10.58 9.98 6.66
CA GLU A 116 -9.58 9.36 7.57
C GLU A 116 -9.87 7.87 7.85
N GLY A 117 -11.14 7.45 7.78
CA GLY A 117 -11.56 6.08 8.04
C GLY A 117 -11.70 5.76 9.52
N ASP A 118 -12.36 4.63 9.81
CA ASP A 118 -12.53 4.15 11.19
C ASP A 118 -11.24 3.50 11.70
N LYS A 119 -10.53 4.18 12.60
CA LYS A 119 -9.26 3.74 13.20
C LYS A 119 -9.41 2.52 14.13
N THR A 120 -10.65 2.10 14.44
CA THR A 120 -10.89 0.87 15.21
C THR A 120 -10.83 -0.39 14.33
N LEU A 121 -10.94 -0.26 13.01
CA LEU A 121 -10.77 -1.36 12.08
C LEU A 121 -9.28 -1.53 11.76
N PRO A 122 -8.74 -2.77 11.81
CA PRO A 122 -7.35 -3.00 11.42
C PRO A 122 -7.18 -2.58 9.97
N VAL A 123 -6.10 -1.83 9.68
CA VAL A 123 -5.70 -1.47 8.32
C VAL A 123 -5.72 -2.74 7.48
N LYS A 124 -6.68 -2.84 6.55
CA LYS A 124 -6.74 -4.00 5.67
C LYS A 124 -5.51 -3.93 4.78
N GLY A 125 -4.64 -4.93 4.88
CA GLY A 125 -3.49 -5.07 3.98
C GLY A 125 -3.93 -5.01 2.51
N PRO A 126 -3.00 -4.71 1.59
CA PRO A 126 -3.31 -4.47 0.19
C PRO A 126 -4.11 -5.63 -0.40
N THR A 127 -5.35 -5.42 -0.82
CA THR A 127 -6.17 -6.50 -1.39
C THR A 127 -5.49 -7.07 -2.61
N LEU A 128 -5.26 -8.39 -2.62
CA LEU A 128 -4.91 -9.13 -3.83
C LEU A 128 -5.98 -8.80 -4.89
N SER A 129 -5.56 -8.22 -6.02
CA SER A 129 -6.47 -8.06 -7.14
C SER A 129 -6.95 -9.44 -7.60
N ILE A 130 -8.10 -9.52 -8.27
CA ILE A 130 -8.55 -10.76 -8.92
C ILE A 130 -7.45 -11.26 -9.86
N ALA A 131 -6.75 -10.34 -10.53
CA ALA A 131 -5.56 -10.64 -11.30
C ALA A 131 -4.41 -11.16 -10.44
N ALA A 132 -4.10 -10.66 -9.25
CA ALA A 132 -3.03 -11.21 -8.39
C ALA A 132 -3.36 -12.59 -7.80
N ALA A 133 -4.64 -12.89 -7.54
CA ALA A 133 -5.09 -14.22 -7.16
C ALA A 133 -4.97 -15.25 -8.32
N VAL A 134 -5.01 -14.76 -9.57
CA VAL A 134 -4.94 -15.55 -10.81
C VAL A 134 -3.56 -15.52 -11.46
N TYR A 135 -2.79 -14.45 -11.26
CA TYR A 135 -1.42 -14.20 -11.74
C TYR A 135 -0.46 -14.89 -10.79
N LYS A 136 -0.72 -16.17 -10.66
CA LYS A 136 0.30 -17.16 -10.46
C LYS A 136 1.04 -17.18 -11.77
N GLY A 137 2.33 -17.01 -11.71
CA GLY A 137 3.17 -17.55 -12.73
C GLY A 137 3.11 -19.09 -12.82
N GLY A 138 1.92 -19.68 -12.88
CA GLY A 138 1.72 -21.13 -12.81
C GLY A 138 2.06 -21.79 -11.48
N VAL A 139 2.56 -21.09 -10.45
CA VAL A 139 2.92 -21.72 -9.16
C VAL A 139 1.67 -22.14 -8.38
N GLN A 140 1.37 -23.43 -8.39
CA GLN A 140 0.34 -24.03 -7.55
C GLN A 140 1.02 -24.75 -6.38
N VAL A 141 0.97 -24.13 -5.21
CA VAL A 141 1.40 -24.76 -3.95
C VAL A 141 0.31 -25.73 -3.52
N HIS A 142 0.56 -27.04 -3.66
CA HIS A 142 -0.40 -28.09 -3.32
C HIS A 142 -0.12 -28.70 -1.95
N THR A 143 1.15 -28.73 -1.55
CA THR A 143 1.60 -29.33 -0.28
C THR A 143 2.49 -28.38 0.51
N MET A 144 2.64 -28.65 1.80
CA MET A 144 3.57 -27.92 2.66
C MET A 144 5.02 -28.09 2.19
N ASP A 145 5.40 -29.27 1.68
CA ASP A 145 6.74 -29.49 1.15
C ASP A 145 7.00 -28.62 -0.08
N ASP A 146 6.00 -28.42 -0.97
CA ASP A 146 6.14 -27.49 -2.10
C ASP A 146 6.34 -26.05 -1.62
N PHE A 147 5.55 -25.61 -0.64
CA PHE A 147 5.65 -24.28 -0.05
C PHE A 147 7.04 -24.02 0.52
N LEU A 148 7.51 -24.94 1.36
CA LEU A 148 8.80 -24.82 2.02
C LEU A 148 9.96 -24.92 1.02
N ALA A 149 9.83 -25.72 -0.03
CA ALA A 149 10.84 -25.78 -1.08
C ALA A 149 10.96 -24.44 -1.83
N TYR A 150 9.83 -23.76 -2.12
CA TYR A 150 9.88 -22.41 -2.68
C TYR A 150 10.48 -21.40 -1.69
N ALA A 151 10.08 -21.45 -0.42
CA ALA A 151 10.64 -20.59 0.62
C ALA A 151 12.16 -20.78 0.72
N VAL A 152 12.66 -22.01 0.76
CA VAL A 152 14.11 -22.32 0.74
C VAL A 152 14.82 -21.65 -0.43
N LYS A 153 14.23 -21.68 -1.64
CA LYS A 153 14.84 -21.05 -2.82
C LYS A 153 14.85 -19.52 -2.69
N VAL A 154 13.73 -18.93 -2.25
CA VAL A 154 13.58 -17.48 -2.03
C VAL A 154 14.59 -16.99 -1.00
N GLU A 155 14.64 -17.61 0.18
CA GLU A 155 15.57 -17.24 1.25
C GLU A 155 17.04 -17.42 0.85
N GLU A 156 17.36 -18.48 0.10
CA GLU A 156 18.72 -18.68 -0.41
C GLU A 156 19.14 -17.57 -1.37
N ASP A 157 18.25 -17.17 -2.28
CA ASP A 157 18.54 -16.13 -3.26
C ASP A 157 18.59 -14.74 -2.60
N ALA A 158 17.71 -14.45 -1.63
CA ALA A 158 17.80 -13.25 -0.79
C ALA A 158 19.15 -13.18 -0.08
N ALA A 159 19.56 -14.25 0.60
CA ALA A 159 20.83 -14.29 1.31
C ALA A 159 22.02 -14.00 0.39
N VAL A 160 22.08 -14.68 -0.78
CA VAL A 160 23.14 -14.46 -1.77
C VAL A 160 23.10 -13.03 -2.31
N HIS A 161 21.91 -12.48 -2.58
CA HIS A 161 21.75 -11.14 -3.09
C HIS A 161 22.21 -10.07 -2.08
N PHE A 162 21.81 -10.21 -0.81
CA PHE A 162 22.26 -9.32 0.26
C PHE A 162 23.76 -9.41 0.53
N GLU A 163 24.34 -10.60 0.49
CA GLU A 163 25.80 -10.79 0.59
C GLU A 163 26.53 -10.06 -0.56
N GLN A 164 26.00 -10.11 -1.77
CA GLN A 164 26.55 -9.39 -2.92
C GLN A 164 26.42 -7.87 -2.78
N LEU A 165 25.24 -7.37 -2.36
CA LEU A 165 25.02 -5.95 -2.11
C LEU A 165 25.89 -5.44 -0.97
N ALA A 166 26.02 -6.19 0.13
CA ALA A 166 26.89 -5.86 1.25
C ALA A 166 28.34 -5.69 0.80
N LYS A 167 28.85 -6.66 0.01
CA LYS A 167 30.20 -6.59 -0.55
C LYS A 167 30.37 -5.38 -1.47
N ALA A 168 29.44 -5.16 -2.39
CA ALA A 168 29.49 -4.02 -3.31
C ALA A 168 29.47 -2.67 -2.57
N MET A 169 28.69 -2.56 -1.49
CA MET A 169 28.65 -1.36 -0.65
C MET A 169 29.93 -1.17 0.15
N ALA A 170 30.51 -2.26 0.68
CA ALA A 170 31.79 -2.22 1.37
C ALA A 170 32.93 -1.77 0.43
N ASP A 171 32.97 -2.28 -0.80
CA ASP A 171 33.95 -1.92 -1.83
C ASP A 171 33.84 -0.44 -2.24
N CYS A 172 32.64 0.13 -2.18
CA CYS A 172 32.38 1.57 -2.41
C CYS A 172 32.64 2.45 -1.17
N GLY A 173 32.97 1.87 0.00
CA GLY A 173 33.18 2.60 1.25
C GLY A 173 31.91 2.92 2.05
N ASN A 174 30.74 2.44 1.64
CA ASN A 174 29.44 2.63 2.28
C ASN A 174 29.24 1.60 3.42
N LYS A 175 30.00 1.74 4.50
CA LYS A 175 30.07 0.74 5.59
C LYS A 175 28.75 0.54 6.36
N ASP A 176 27.95 1.58 6.49
CA ASP A 176 26.68 1.54 7.20
C ASP A 176 25.60 0.75 6.43
N VAL A 177 25.50 0.98 5.12
CA VAL A 177 24.60 0.19 4.25
C VAL A 177 25.10 -1.22 4.06
N ALA A 178 26.42 -1.42 3.99
CA ALA A 178 26.99 -2.76 3.98
C ALA A 178 26.56 -3.55 5.24
N ALA A 179 26.67 -2.96 6.44
CA ALA A 179 26.24 -3.59 7.68
C ALA A 179 24.72 -3.84 7.76
N LEU A 180 23.90 -3.00 7.11
CA LEU A 180 22.46 -3.27 6.95
C LEU A 180 22.23 -4.53 6.12
N PHE A 181 22.85 -4.61 4.94
CA PHE A 181 22.69 -5.77 4.06
C PHE A 181 23.29 -7.06 4.65
N GLU A 182 24.40 -6.99 5.40
CA GLU A 182 24.92 -8.13 6.15
C GLU A 182 23.89 -8.66 7.16
N ARG A 183 23.18 -7.76 7.85
CA ARG A 183 22.14 -8.13 8.80
C ARG A 183 20.94 -8.77 8.11
N LEU A 184 20.43 -8.17 7.04
CA LEU A 184 19.32 -8.73 6.26
C LEU A 184 19.69 -10.10 5.67
N GLY A 185 20.88 -10.24 5.09
CA GLY A 185 21.38 -11.53 4.61
C GLY A 185 21.49 -12.58 5.72
N SER A 186 21.86 -12.18 6.95
CA SER A 186 21.89 -13.10 8.10
C SER A 186 20.50 -13.57 8.52
N TYR A 187 19.47 -12.73 8.40
CA TYR A 187 18.08 -13.12 8.63
C TYR A 187 17.60 -14.10 7.57
N SER A 188 17.85 -13.83 6.28
CA SER A 188 17.53 -14.78 5.21
C SER A 188 18.24 -16.13 5.39
N ARG A 189 19.49 -16.16 5.88
CA ARG A 189 20.17 -17.42 6.23
C ARG A 189 19.50 -18.16 7.39
N LEU A 190 19.02 -17.45 8.41
CA LEU A 190 18.29 -18.06 9.51
C LEU A 190 16.99 -18.68 9.00
N HIS A 191 16.20 -17.93 8.24
CA HIS A 191 14.94 -18.40 7.65
C HIS A 191 15.16 -19.59 6.71
N LEU A 192 16.24 -19.57 5.93
CA LEU A 192 16.65 -20.69 5.08
C LEU A 192 16.86 -21.97 5.90
N GLU A 193 17.58 -21.89 7.02
CA GLU A 193 17.83 -23.05 7.87
C GLU A 193 16.56 -23.53 8.58
N GLU A 194 15.69 -22.62 9.00
CA GLU A 194 14.38 -22.97 9.56
C GLU A 194 13.45 -23.65 8.54
N ALA A 195 13.39 -23.12 7.32
CA ALA A 195 12.61 -23.71 6.24
C ALA A 195 13.15 -25.10 5.86
N LYS A 196 14.47 -25.25 5.79
CA LYS A 196 15.12 -26.57 5.58
C LYS A 196 14.81 -27.53 6.72
N ALA A 197 14.86 -27.10 7.98
CA ALA A 197 14.57 -27.96 9.13
C ALA A 197 13.12 -28.45 9.16
N LYS A 198 12.18 -27.63 8.63
CA LYS A 198 10.76 -27.97 8.52
C LYS A 198 10.46 -28.87 7.30
N CYS A 199 11.32 -28.89 6.27
CA CYS A 199 11.20 -29.80 5.11
C CYS A 199 11.48 -31.26 5.49
N LYS A 200 10.52 -32.16 5.26
CA LYS A 200 10.72 -33.62 5.47
C LYS A 200 11.37 -34.33 4.28
N ARG A 201 11.27 -33.77 3.08
CA ARG A 201 11.96 -34.24 1.86
C ARG A 201 12.92 -33.15 1.39
N HIS A 202 14.20 -33.37 1.59
CA HIS A 202 15.27 -32.46 1.15
C HIS A 202 15.62 -32.57 -0.35
N ASP A 203 15.03 -33.55 -1.04
CA ASP A 203 15.36 -33.86 -2.43
C ASP A 203 14.14 -33.65 -3.33
N VAL A 204 13.84 -32.39 -3.57
CA VAL A 204 13.16 -32.01 -4.79
C VAL A 204 14.14 -31.11 -5.49
N THR A 205 14.81 -31.64 -6.52
CA THR A 205 15.34 -30.80 -7.59
C THR A 205 14.15 -30.00 -8.09
N LEU A 206 13.95 -28.81 -7.54
CA LEU A 206 12.89 -27.90 -7.95
C LEU A 206 13.23 -27.49 -9.37
N THR A 207 12.61 -28.16 -10.34
CA THR A 207 12.47 -27.61 -11.66
C THR A 207 11.65 -26.33 -11.47
N LEU A 208 12.34 -25.18 -11.42
CA LEU A 208 11.70 -23.88 -11.39
C LEU A 208 10.62 -23.87 -12.48
N PRO A 209 9.36 -23.56 -12.14
CA PRO A 209 8.31 -23.57 -13.15
C PRO A 209 8.70 -22.62 -14.29
N PRO A 210 8.34 -22.96 -15.55
CA PRO A 210 8.67 -22.14 -16.71
C PRO A 210 8.21 -20.69 -16.50
N SER A 211 8.92 -19.77 -17.15
CA SER A 211 8.88 -18.28 -17.18
C SER A 211 7.59 -17.53 -16.80
N SER A 212 6.45 -18.21 -16.72
CA SER A 212 5.29 -17.75 -15.99
C SER A 212 5.61 -17.43 -14.52
N ALA A 213 6.25 -18.34 -13.75
CA ALA A 213 6.47 -18.24 -12.28
C ALA A 213 7.26 -17.02 -11.86
N TRP A 214 8.18 -16.69 -12.75
CA TRP A 214 9.26 -15.74 -12.59
C TRP A 214 9.36 -15.07 -13.97
N PRO A 215 8.70 -13.91 -14.19
CA PRO A 215 8.57 -13.28 -15.51
C PRO A 215 9.90 -13.14 -16.26
N ASP A 216 11.01 -13.01 -15.52
CA ASP A 216 12.37 -12.86 -16.05
C ASP A 216 13.26 -14.12 -15.85
N SER A 217 12.69 -15.27 -15.46
CA SER A 217 13.41 -16.48 -15.00
C SER A 217 14.31 -16.24 -13.77
N GLU A 218 14.08 -15.14 -13.06
CA GLU A 218 14.76 -14.75 -11.84
C GLU A 218 13.79 -14.89 -10.66
N THR A 219 14.26 -15.50 -9.58
CA THR A 219 13.53 -15.58 -8.31
C THR A 219 13.22 -14.17 -7.79
N PRO A 220 12.24 -13.99 -6.87
CA PRO A 220 11.70 -12.67 -6.56
C PRO A 220 12.81 -11.75 -6.02
N GLU A 221 13.75 -12.35 -5.29
CA GLU A 221 14.89 -11.72 -4.64
C GLU A 221 16.05 -11.37 -5.57
N LYS A 222 16.07 -11.95 -6.77
CA LYS A 222 17.15 -11.72 -7.72
C LYS A 222 16.88 -10.43 -8.51
N THR A 223 17.76 -9.46 -8.33
CA THR A 223 17.74 -8.16 -9.00
C THR A 223 19.11 -7.82 -9.60
N THR A 224 19.12 -7.12 -10.74
CA THR A 224 20.37 -6.79 -11.46
C THR A 224 21.11 -5.62 -10.79
N LEU A 225 22.40 -5.82 -10.48
CA LEU A 225 23.29 -4.81 -9.90
C LEU A 225 23.56 -3.65 -10.88
N TRP A 226 23.20 -2.42 -10.50
CA TRP A 226 23.53 -1.20 -11.24
C TRP A 226 24.77 -0.54 -10.61
N ALA A 227 25.93 -0.60 -11.27
CA ALA A 227 27.16 0.05 -10.83
C ALA A 227 27.50 1.24 -11.74
N GLY A 228 27.49 2.48 -11.23
CA GLY A 228 27.81 3.65 -12.05
C GLY A 228 28.06 4.99 -11.34
N ASP A 229 27.54 5.25 -10.15
CA ASP A 229 27.79 6.49 -9.38
C ASP A 229 27.73 6.17 -7.87
N PRO A 230 28.70 6.57 -7.02
CA PRO A 230 28.76 6.19 -5.59
C PRO A 230 27.60 6.69 -4.70
N SER A 231 26.95 7.79 -5.06
CA SER A 231 25.81 8.36 -4.32
C SER A 231 24.48 7.80 -4.83
N LEU A 232 24.39 7.64 -6.15
CA LEU A 232 23.32 6.88 -6.79
C LEU A 232 23.43 5.37 -6.52
N SER A 233 24.61 4.83 -6.17
CA SER A 233 24.78 3.41 -5.85
C SER A 233 24.26 3.08 -4.47
N ARG A 234 24.32 4.02 -3.51
CA ARG A 234 23.78 3.80 -2.18
C ARG A 234 22.26 3.77 -2.19
N LEU A 235 21.64 4.83 -2.71
CA LEU A 235 20.18 4.90 -2.88
C LEU A 235 19.69 3.83 -3.86
N GLY A 236 20.45 3.58 -4.93
CA GLY A 236 20.18 2.53 -5.91
C GLY A 236 20.19 1.14 -5.27
N ALA A 237 21.21 0.80 -4.49
CA ALA A 237 21.30 -0.49 -3.80
C ALA A 237 20.14 -0.69 -2.82
N LEU A 238 19.75 0.35 -2.07
CA LEU A 238 18.58 0.29 -1.19
C LEU A 238 17.27 0.07 -1.98
N LYS A 239 17.10 0.73 -3.13
CA LYS A 239 15.93 0.53 -4.01
C LYS A 239 15.89 -0.85 -4.65
N VAL A 240 17.06 -1.37 -5.03
CA VAL A 240 17.25 -2.73 -5.57
C VAL A 240 16.89 -3.77 -4.50
N ALA A 241 17.40 -3.62 -3.28
CA ALA A 241 17.03 -4.45 -2.14
C ALA A 241 15.52 -4.40 -1.84
N LEU A 242 14.94 -3.19 -1.82
CA LEU A 242 13.50 -3.01 -1.58
C LEU A 242 12.64 -3.72 -2.64
N GLN A 243 13.13 -3.75 -3.89
CA GLN A 243 12.43 -4.44 -4.96
C GLN A 243 12.42 -5.96 -4.77
N GLY A 244 13.53 -6.54 -4.31
CA GLY A 244 13.63 -7.97 -3.98
C GLY A 244 12.62 -8.35 -2.88
N GLU A 245 12.77 -7.72 -1.72
CA GLU A 245 11.91 -7.92 -0.53
C GLU A 245 10.42 -7.70 -0.83
N ARG A 246 10.09 -6.70 -1.67
CA ARG A 246 8.71 -6.49 -2.08
C ARG A 246 8.16 -7.66 -2.90
N ARG A 247 8.97 -8.26 -3.77
CA ARG A 247 8.55 -9.43 -4.56
C ARG A 247 8.42 -10.67 -3.65
N GLY A 248 9.30 -10.84 -2.66
CA GLY A 248 9.17 -11.87 -1.61
C GLY A 248 7.87 -11.71 -0.81
N PHE A 249 7.61 -10.50 -0.31
CA PHE A 249 6.36 -10.14 0.37
C PHE A 249 5.12 -10.46 -0.50
N GLU A 250 5.11 -10.01 -1.76
CA GLU A 250 3.97 -10.23 -2.67
C GLU A 250 3.73 -11.73 -2.90
N PHE A 251 4.79 -12.54 -2.98
CA PHE A 251 4.71 -14.00 -3.11
C PHE A 251 4.05 -14.65 -1.89
N TYR A 252 4.56 -14.41 -0.68
CA TYR A 252 4.00 -15.01 0.53
C TYR A 252 2.58 -14.49 0.81
N TYR A 253 2.32 -13.22 0.52
CA TYR A 253 1.00 -12.61 0.67
C TYR A 253 -0.04 -13.25 -0.27
N ALA A 254 0.35 -13.51 -1.52
CA ALA A 254 -0.49 -14.24 -2.48
C ALA A 254 -0.80 -15.67 -2.00
N ILE A 255 0.19 -16.39 -1.46
CA ILE A 255 -0.02 -17.75 -0.94
C ILE A 255 -0.96 -17.73 0.26
N ALA A 256 -0.74 -16.83 1.22
CA ALA A 256 -1.60 -16.67 2.40
C ALA A 256 -3.07 -16.34 2.04
N GLY A 257 -3.29 -15.62 0.93
CA GLY A 257 -4.62 -15.28 0.43
C GLY A 257 -5.31 -16.38 -0.39
N THR A 258 -4.54 -17.23 -1.09
CA THR A 258 -5.08 -18.18 -2.08
C THR A 258 -5.11 -19.63 -1.61
N THR A 259 -4.27 -20.02 -0.65
CA THR A 259 -4.22 -21.41 -0.17
C THR A 259 -5.47 -21.82 0.59
N THR A 260 -5.95 -23.04 0.37
CA THR A 260 -7.07 -23.63 1.13
C THR A 260 -6.60 -24.28 2.44
N ASP A 261 -5.32 -24.61 2.55
CA ASP A 261 -4.74 -25.27 3.72
C ASP A 261 -4.49 -24.25 4.85
N ALA A 262 -5.01 -24.54 6.04
CA ALA A 262 -4.90 -23.65 7.20
C ALA A 262 -3.46 -23.56 7.73
N ASP A 263 -2.68 -24.64 7.65
CA ASP A 263 -1.31 -24.69 8.14
C ASP A 263 -0.39 -23.89 7.22
N ILE A 264 -0.49 -24.09 5.90
CA ILE A 264 0.25 -23.30 4.90
C ILE A 264 -0.09 -21.82 5.03
N ARG A 265 -1.38 -21.51 5.25
CA ARG A 265 -1.83 -20.12 5.46
C ARG A 265 -1.20 -19.50 6.71
N SER A 266 -1.08 -20.26 7.80
CA SER A 266 -0.50 -19.77 9.04
C SER A 266 0.98 -19.45 8.85
N VAL A 267 1.74 -20.39 8.25
CA VAL A 267 3.16 -20.20 7.98
C VAL A 267 3.38 -19.05 6.99
N ALA A 268 2.64 -19.00 5.87
CA ALA A 268 2.77 -17.90 4.92
C ALA A 268 2.47 -16.52 5.54
N LYS A 269 1.54 -16.42 6.50
CA LYS A 269 1.29 -15.18 7.24
C LYS A 269 2.44 -14.77 8.17
N GLU A 270 3.21 -15.73 8.67
CA GLU A 270 4.42 -15.46 9.47
C GLU A 270 5.49 -14.82 8.58
N PHE A 271 5.82 -15.46 7.45
CA PHE A 271 6.73 -14.90 6.45
C PHE A 271 6.28 -13.51 5.97
N VAL A 272 4.99 -13.31 5.66
CA VAL A 272 4.46 -11.98 5.30
C VAL A 272 4.77 -10.91 6.35
N ARG A 273 4.68 -11.23 7.64
CA ARG A 273 4.95 -10.26 8.71
C ARG A 273 6.44 -9.91 8.80
N GLU A 274 7.30 -10.90 8.61
CA GLU A 274 8.76 -10.72 8.62
C GLU A 274 9.21 -9.89 7.42
N GLU A 275 8.77 -10.25 6.21
CA GLU A 275 9.05 -9.48 4.99
C GLU A 275 8.50 -8.04 5.07
N THR A 276 7.35 -7.84 5.73
CA THR A 276 6.84 -6.49 6.00
C THR A 276 7.84 -5.68 6.83
N ALA A 277 8.48 -6.30 7.84
CA ALA A 277 9.46 -5.60 8.67
C ALA A 277 10.70 -5.19 7.87
N HIS A 278 11.19 -6.06 6.98
CA HIS A 278 12.30 -5.75 6.08
C HIS A 278 11.97 -4.62 5.10
N VAL A 279 10.80 -4.69 4.45
CA VAL A 279 10.31 -3.65 3.54
C VAL A 279 10.21 -2.29 4.25
N GLU A 280 9.66 -2.26 5.46
CA GLU A 280 9.54 -1.04 6.25
C GLU A 280 10.89 -0.51 6.74
N GLU A 281 11.83 -1.39 7.11
CA GLU A 281 13.20 -0.98 7.43
C GLU A 281 13.86 -0.32 6.20
N LEU A 282 13.83 -0.96 5.03
CA LEU A 282 14.41 -0.43 3.80
C LEU A 282 13.78 0.90 3.36
N LYS A 283 12.46 1.05 3.49
CA LYS A 283 11.78 2.34 3.22
C LYS A 283 12.32 3.46 4.12
N ARG A 284 12.48 3.21 5.42
CA ARG A 284 13.03 4.21 6.35
C ARG A 284 14.45 4.63 5.96
N TRP A 285 15.29 3.67 5.56
CA TRP A 285 16.64 3.95 5.08
C TRP A 285 16.63 4.77 3.78
N ILE A 286 15.73 4.47 2.84
CA ILE A 286 15.56 5.23 1.60
C ILE A 286 15.10 6.67 1.90
N GLU A 287 14.11 6.85 2.78
CA GLU A 287 13.62 8.18 3.17
C GLU A 287 14.71 9.04 3.81
N GLN A 288 15.52 8.45 4.69
CA GLN A 288 16.67 9.14 5.31
C GLN A 288 17.68 9.57 4.25
N GLU A 289 17.95 8.73 3.26
CA GLU A 289 18.87 9.08 2.17
C GLU A 289 18.34 10.14 1.21
N GLU A 290 17.08 10.02 0.82
CA GLU A 290 16.46 11.03 -0.02
C GLU A 290 16.42 12.39 0.70
N ALA A 291 16.16 12.40 2.00
CA ALA A 291 16.24 13.62 2.81
C ALA A 291 17.67 14.18 2.87
N ALA A 292 18.68 13.34 3.10
CA ALA A 292 20.08 13.76 3.13
C ALA A 292 20.56 14.32 1.77
N LEU A 293 20.12 13.71 0.66
CA LEU A 293 20.42 14.20 -0.69
C LEU A 293 19.73 15.54 -0.98
N ARG A 294 18.47 15.71 -0.57
CA ARG A 294 17.75 17.00 -0.69
C ARG A 294 18.47 18.12 0.06
N LEU A 295 18.87 17.86 1.31
CA LEU A 295 19.62 18.85 2.11
C LEU A 295 20.96 19.25 1.47
N LYS A 296 21.68 18.30 0.87
CA LYS A 296 22.93 18.57 0.13
C LYS A 296 22.68 19.39 -1.15
N ALA A 297 21.61 19.09 -1.88
CA ALA A 297 21.23 19.82 -3.09
C ALA A 297 20.83 21.27 -2.76
N ASP A 298 20.04 21.47 -1.71
CA ASP A 298 19.64 22.80 -1.25
C ASP A 298 20.85 23.63 -0.80
N ALA A 299 21.78 23.02 -0.04
CA ALA A 299 23.02 23.68 0.37
C ALA A 299 23.89 24.10 -0.83
N SER A 300 23.94 23.29 -1.90
CA SER A 300 24.67 23.61 -3.13
C SER A 300 23.97 24.66 -4.00
N ALA A 301 22.66 24.83 -3.86
CA ALA A 301 21.90 25.86 -4.58
C ALA A 301 21.96 27.24 -3.90
N THR A 302 22.26 27.26 -2.59
CA THR A 302 22.44 28.49 -1.79
C THR A 302 23.89 28.99 -1.70
N ALA A 303 24.86 28.22 -2.21
CA ALA A 303 26.29 28.55 -2.23
C ALA A 303 26.71 29.12 -3.60
#